data_AF-A0A7Y4HW29-F1
#
_entry.id   AF-A0A7Y4HW29-F1
#
_cell.length_a   1.000
_cell.length_b   1.000
_cell.length_c   1.000
_cell.angle_alpha   90.00
_cell.angle_beta   90.00
_cell.angle_gamma   90.00
#
_symmetry.space_group_name_H-M   'P 1'
#
loop_
_entity.id
_entity.type
_entity.pdbx_description
1 polymer ?
#
loop_
_entity_poly.entity_id
_entity_poly.type
_entity_poly.pdbx_seq_one_letter_code
_entity_poly.pdbx_strand_id
1 'polypeptide(L)'
;MAWFFGEHLTSQLGAAGFYYAPSSPNSSFLERCRHISAEMESIAKQFTLYCHEGELGPELLRMTSAPRPWSEIPSLVEHKYLRIKSPSECEHALHLLFNDQSRLTYINKSLRARSFVQLVTENELPYDELHHFQNEPVDWLISEGLVAVDSGLIEFSQPTLVLVLRDMYHHEAAPFGHYGTDESAAALALVDKGWLTFSSTLLTSAEASYFNFYLNKSEFSGPDLRNRYAHGTNANPGALAAHRQAYVLLLRLLVSLALKIRDDFQISLANCSSAFTVRESASRRWKSGTY
;
A
#
# COMPACT_ATOMS: atom_id res chain seq x y z
N MET A 1 -8.56 -11.94 -16.73
CA MET A 1 -8.46 -12.67 -15.43
C MET A 1 -7.99 -14.10 -15.63
N ALA A 2 -8.71 -14.97 -16.32
CA ALA A 2 -8.26 -16.36 -16.57
C ALA A 2 -6.85 -16.42 -17.18
N TRP A 3 -6.61 -15.68 -18.28
CA TRP A 3 -5.29 -15.53 -18.89
C TRP A 3 -4.22 -15.00 -17.92
N PHE A 4 -4.58 -14.04 -17.05
CA PHE A 4 -3.63 -13.45 -16.11
C PHE A 4 -3.11 -14.50 -15.11
N PHE A 5 -4.00 -15.23 -14.45
CA PHE A 5 -3.61 -16.23 -13.46
C PHE A 5 -3.04 -17.51 -14.10
N GLY A 6 -3.60 -17.97 -15.21
CA GLY A 6 -3.19 -19.24 -15.84
C GLY A 6 -1.93 -19.16 -16.70
N GLU A 7 -1.67 -18.01 -17.34
CA GLU A 7 -0.60 -17.89 -18.33
C GLU A 7 0.37 -16.75 -18.03
N HIS A 8 -0.14 -15.56 -17.69
CA HIS A 8 0.72 -14.38 -17.51
C HIS A 8 1.66 -14.52 -16.31
N LEU A 9 1.15 -14.94 -15.14
CA LEU A 9 1.99 -15.15 -13.95
C LEU A 9 3.12 -16.15 -14.22
N THR A 10 2.82 -17.27 -14.88
CA THR A 10 3.83 -18.27 -15.26
C THR A 10 4.84 -17.71 -16.27
N SER A 11 4.36 -17.16 -17.39
CA SER A 11 5.21 -16.81 -18.53
C SER A 11 6.03 -15.55 -18.33
N GLN A 12 5.53 -14.57 -17.56
CA GLN A 12 6.18 -13.28 -17.36
C GLN A 12 6.84 -13.14 -15.99
N LEU A 13 6.36 -13.88 -14.99
CA LEU A 13 6.81 -13.74 -13.60
C LEU A 13 7.33 -15.06 -13.00
N GLY A 14 7.36 -16.15 -13.77
CA GLY A 14 7.89 -17.44 -13.35
C GLY A 14 7.03 -18.18 -12.31
N ALA A 15 5.83 -17.68 -12.02
CA ALA A 15 4.97 -18.19 -10.96
C ALA A 15 3.90 -19.15 -11.51
N ALA A 16 4.22 -20.44 -11.52
CA ALA A 16 3.36 -21.48 -12.08
C ALA A 16 2.27 -21.97 -11.10
N GLY A 17 1.21 -22.58 -11.66
CA GLY A 17 0.19 -23.30 -10.90
C GLY A 17 -1.01 -22.46 -10.44
N PHE A 18 -1.00 -21.15 -10.69
CA PHE A 18 -2.15 -20.29 -10.46
C PHE A 18 -3.25 -20.55 -11.48
N TYR A 19 -4.50 -20.39 -11.07
CA TYR A 19 -5.65 -20.49 -11.97
C TYR A 19 -6.83 -19.63 -11.50
N TYR A 20 -7.69 -19.30 -12.47
CA TYR A 20 -8.97 -18.64 -12.25
C TYR A 20 -10.01 -19.20 -13.23
N ALA A 21 -11.13 -19.70 -12.70
CA ALA A 21 -12.23 -20.20 -13.50
C ALA A 21 -13.26 -19.08 -13.76
N PRO A 22 -13.42 -18.59 -15.00
CA PRO A 22 -14.42 -17.57 -15.29
C PRO A 22 -15.84 -18.15 -15.25
N SER A 23 -16.81 -17.33 -14.84
CA SER A 23 -18.23 -17.67 -14.98
C SER A 23 -18.63 -17.92 -16.43
N SER A 24 -19.60 -18.82 -16.63
CA SER A 24 -20.18 -19.07 -17.95
C SER A 24 -20.71 -17.77 -18.59
N PRO A 25 -20.53 -17.56 -19.90
CA PRO A 25 -21.09 -16.40 -20.59
C PRO A 25 -22.61 -16.26 -20.44
N ASN A 26 -23.32 -17.38 -20.25
CA ASN A 26 -24.79 -17.41 -20.15
C ASN A 26 -25.32 -17.35 -18.72
N SER A 27 -24.45 -17.32 -17.69
CA SER A 27 -24.91 -17.29 -16.29
C SER A 27 -25.50 -15.94 -15.92
N SER A 28 -26.54 -15.95 -15.10
CA SER A 28 -27.15 -14.77 -14.48
C SER A 28 -26.16 -13.99 -13.60
N PHE A 29 -26.44 -12.71 -13.34
CA PHE A 29 -25.60 -11.92 -12.43
C PHE A 29 -25.53 -12.50 -11.01
N LEU A 30 -26.59 -13.15 -10.53
CA LEU A 30 -26.58 -13.84 -9.25
C LEU A 30 -25.52 -14.95 -9.25
N GLU A 31 -25.56 -15.85 -10.23
CA GLU A 31 -24.59 -16.94 -10.38
C GLU A 31 -23.17 -16.39 -10.53
N ARG A 32 -22.99 -15.34 -11.34
CA ARG A 32 -21.69 -14.67 -11.49
C ARG A 32 -21.17 -14.09 -10.19
N CYS A 33 -22.02 -13.50 -9.35
CA CYS A 33 -21.63 -13.00 -8.03
C CYS A 33 -21.19 -14.14 -7.10
N ARG A 34 -21.92 -15.25 -7.08
CA ARG A 34 -21.53 -16.42 -6.27
C ARG A 34 -20.17 -16.96 -6.70
N HIS A 35 -19.99 -17.11 -8.00
CA HIS A 35 -18.77 -17.68 -8.56
C HIS A 35 -17.56 -16.78 -8.38
N ILE A 36 -17.66 -15.48 -8.70
CA ILE A 36 -16.53 -14.55 -8.55
C ILE A 36 -16.10 -14.40 -7.09
N SER A 37 -17.04 -14.44 -6.13
CA SER A 37 -16.72 -14.42 -4.70
C SER A 37 -15.90 -15.66 -4.31
N ALA A 38 -16.30 -16.85 -4.75
CA ALA A 38 -15.57 -18.09 -4.48
C ALA A 38 -14.17 -18.08 -5.15
N GLU A 39 -14.07 -17.64 -6.40
CA GLU A 39 -12.80 -17.58 -7.13
C GLU A 39 -11.83 -16.55 -6.55
N MET A 40 -12.33 -15.43 -6.04
CA MET A 40 -11.49 -14.42 -5.37
C MET A 40 -10.89 -14.96 -4.07
N GLU A 41 -11.67 -15.73 -3.28
CA GLU A 41 -11.13 -16.44 -2.11
C GLU A 41 -10.11 -17.52 -2.52
N SER A 42 -10.37 -18.23 -3.62
CA SER A 42 -9.44 -19.22 -4.18
C SER A 42 -8.10 -18.56 -4.55
N ILE A 43 -8.12 -17.42 -5.25
CA ILE A 43 -6.90 -16.68 -5.62
C ILE A 43 -6.13 -16.22 -4.37
N ALA A 44 -6.80 -15.68 -3.36
CA ALA A 44 -6.15 -15.26 -2.12
C ALA A 44 -5.45 -16.43 -1.42
N LYS A 45 -6.08 -17.61 -1.41
CA LYS A 45 -5.49 -18.85 -0.86
C LYS A 45 -4.31 -19.34 -1.68
N GLN A 46 -4.44 -19.37 -3.01
CA GLN A 46 -3.35 -19.72 -3.92
C GLN A 46 -2.15 -18.80 -3.66
N PHE A 47 -2.34 -17.48 -3.65
CA PHE A 47 -1.24 -16.54 -3.43
C PHE A 47 -0.60 -16.70 -2.04
N THR A 48 -1.41 -16.89 -0.99
CA THR A 48 -0.92 -17.14 0.37
C THR A 48 -0.03 -18.39 0.41
N LEU A 49 -0.50 -19.49 -0.19
CA LEU A 49 0.27 -20.74 -0.24
C LEU A 49 1.58 -20.55 -0.99
N TYR A 50 1.53 -19.87 -2.14
CA TYR A 50 2.72 -19.59 -2.93
C TYR A 50 3.76 -18.76 -2.14
N CYS A 51 3.33 -17.78 -1.35
CA CYS A 51 4.24 -17.01 -0.50
C CYS A 51 4.97 -17.86 0.56
N HIS A 52 4.36 -18.96 1.00
CA HIS A 52 4.94 -19.84 2.02
C HIS A 52 5.80 -20.95 1.42
N GLU A 53 5.34 -21.59 0.35
CA GLU A 53 5.97 -22.79 -0.19
C GLU A 53 6.80 -22.52 -1.46
N GLY A 54 6.62 -21.35 -2.09
CA GLY A 54 7.26 -21.00 -3.36
C GLY A 54 6.67 -21.72 -4.58
N GLU A 55 5.76 -22.66 -4.38
CA GLU A 55 5.09 -23.43 -5.42
C GLU A 55 3.63 -23.73 -5.08
N LEU A 56 2.82 -24.03 -6.10
CA LEU A 56 1.42 -24.43 -5.95
C LEU A 56 1.25 -25.91 -6.27
N GLY A 57 1.01 -26.70 -5.21
CA GLY A 57 0.59 -28.10 -5.32
C GLY A 57 -0.92 -28.26 -5.13
N PRO A 58 -1.63 -29.01 -5.98
CA PRO A 58 -3.07 -29.29 -5.80
C PRO A 58 -3.41 -29.92 -4.44
N GLU A 59 -2.50 -30.74 -3.89
CA GLU A 59 -2.66 -31.37 -2.59
C GLU A 59 -2.49 -30.36 -1.43
N LEU A 60 -1.52 -29.45 -1.55
CA LEU A 60 -1.28 -28.37 -0.57
C LEU A 60 -2.46 -27.39 -0.49
N LEU A 61 -3.06 -27.06 -1.63
CA LEU A 61 -4.27 -26.22 -1.67
C LEU A 61 -5.46 -26.87 -0.96
N ARG A 62 -5.58 -28.20 -1.03
CA ARG A 62 -6.64 -28.97 -0.35
C ARG A 62 -6.45 -29.08 1.15
N MET A 63 -5.19 -29.10 1.61
CA MET A 63 -4.85 -29.10 3.03
C MET A 63 -5.03 -27.72 3.71
N THR A 64 -5.09 -26.64 2.91
CA THR A 64 -5.29 -25.27 3.40
C THR A 64 -6.77 -25.01 3.71
N SER A 65 -7.16 -25.16 4.98
CA SER A 65 -8.57 -25.27 5.37
C SER A 65 -9.28 -23.95 5.67
N ALA A 66 -8.59 -22.85 6.00
CA ALA A 66 -9.23 -21.60 6.41
C ALA A 66 -8.90 -20.39 5.50
N PRO A 67 -9.89 -19.58 5.10
CA PRO A 67 -9.65 -18.26 4.53
C PRO A 67 -8.94 -17.37 5.56
N ARG A 68 -7.83 -16.73 5.18
CA ARG A 68 -7.16 -15.74 6.02
C ARG A 68 -7.88 -14.40 5.96
N PRO A 69 -7.81 -13.58 7.01
CA PRO A 69 -8.18 -12.17 6.94
C PRO A 69 -7.45 -11.47 5.78
N TRP A 70 -8.12 -10.53 5.11
CA TRP A 70 -7.52 -9.77 4.00
C TRP A 70 -6.27 -8.98 4.44
N SER A 71 -6.21 -8.59 5.72
CA SER A 71 -5.07 -7.93 6.36
C SER A 71 -3.88 -8.85 6.60
N GLU A 72 -4.06 -10.17 6.52
CA GLU A 72 -3.04 -11.18 6.85
C GLU A 72 -2.58 -11.97 5.62
N ILE A 73 -3.02 -11.59 4.42
CA ILE A 73 -2.48 -12.18 3.20
C ILE A 73 -1.00 -11.76 3.10
N PRO A 74 -0.05 -12.71 3.10
CA PRO A 74 1.37 -12.40 3.08
C PRO A 74 1.77 -11.76 1.75
N SER A 75 2.90 -11.08 1.75
CA SER A 75 3.62 -10.62 0.57
C SER A 75 4.87 -11.48 0.35
N LEU A 76 5.32 -11.57 -0.90
CA LEU A 76 6.65 -12.06 -1.30
C LEU A 76 7.76 -11.06 -0.97
N VAL A 77 7.41 -9.84 -0.57
CA VAL A 77 8.32 -8.73 -0.28
C VAL A 77 8.30 -8.44 1.22
N GLU A 78 9.41 -8.70 1.89
CA GLU A 78 9.56 -8.53 3.34
C GLU A 78 9.34 -7.08 3.77
N HIS A 79 9.91 -6.12 3.06
CA HIS A 79 9.77 -4.68 3.33
C HIS A 79 8.88 -4.02 2.27
N LYS A 80 7.63 -4.47 2.14
CA LYS A 80 6.75 -3.98 1.06
C LYS A 80 6.27 -2.55 1.31
N TYR A 81 5.71 -2.32 2.50
CA TYR A 81 5.16 -1.02 2.89
C TYR A 81 5.80 -0.49 4.15
N LEU A 82 5.80 0.82 4.29
CA LEU A 82 5.97 1.51 5.56
C LEU A 82 4.61 1.84 6.15
N ARG A 83 4.51 1.78 7.46
CA ARG A 83 3.36 2.22 8.24
C ARG A 83 3.81 3.07 9.42
N ILE A 84 2.94 3.94 9.91
CA ILE A 84 3.19 4.72 11.12
C ILE A 84 3.36 3.78 12.32
N LYS A 85 4.38 4.01 13.15
CA LYS A 85 4.60 3.29 14.40
C LYS A 85 3.97 4.06 15.56
N SER A 86 2.91 3.53 16.16
CA SER A 86 2.22 4.16 17.30
C SER A 86 2.94 3.93 18.64
N PRO A 87 2.90 4.90 19.59
CA PRO A 87 2.49 6.30 19.41
C PRO A 87 3.55 7.08 18.62
N SER A 88 3.16 8.08 17.83
CA SER A 88 4.08 8.62 16.81
C SER A 88 4.14 10.15 16.77
N GLU A 89 5.34 10.68 16.94
CA GLU A 89 5.75 12.01 16.50
C GLU A 89 5.50 12.20 15.00
N CYS A 90 5.49 11.10 14.24
CA CYS A 90 5.11 11.08 12.82
C CYS A 90 3.73 11.70 12.58
N GLU A 91 2.70 11.31 13.33
CA GLU A 91 1.34 11.88 13.20
C GLU A 91 1.33 13.38 13.44
N HIS A 92 2.12 13.86 14.40
CA HIS A 92 2.26 15.29 14.66
C HIS A 92 2.93 16.00 13.48
N ALA A 93 4.02 15.45 12.93
CA ALA A 93 4.66 15.97 11.72
C ALA A 93 3.70 16.00 10.53
N LEU A 94 2.96 14.92 10.29
CA LEU A 94 1.98 14.84 9.20
C LEU A 94 0.90 15.91 9.34
N HIS A 95 0.40 16.12 10.56
CA HIS A 95 -0.55 17.18 10.84
C HIS A 95 0.03 18.55 10.53
N LEU A 96 1.21 18.88 11.06
CA LEU A 96 1.82 20.19 10.86
C LEU A 96 2.14 20.49 9.39
N LEU A 97 2.69 19.49 8.67
CA LEU A 97 3.15 19.63 7.29
C LEU A 97 2.00 19.68 6.29
N PHE A 98 1.00 18.80 6.42
CA PHE A 98 0.04 18.52 5.33
C PHE A 98 -1.42 18.84 5.66
N ASN A 99 -1.81 18.96 6.93
CA ASN A 99 -3.20 19.18 7.29
C ASN A 99 -3.63 20.63 7.02
N ASP A 100 -4.79 20.81 6.40
CA ASP A 100 -5.32 22.14 6.07
C ASP A 100 -5.86 22.90 7.29
N GLN A 101 -6.14 22.18 8.39
CA GLN A 101 -6.48 22.73 9.71
C GLN A 101 -5.24 22.98 10.58
N SER A 102 -4.02 22.74 10.07
CA SER A 102 -2.80 23.13 10.76
C SER A 102 -2.77 24.64 10.96
N ARG A 103 -2.29 25.09 12.12
CA ARG A 103 -2.09 26.52 12.41
C ARG A 103 -1.01 27.16 11.54
N LEU A 104 -0.27 26.37 10.76
CA LEU A 104 0.82 26.82 9.90
C LEU A 104 0.37 27.18 8.47
N THR A 105 -0.91 27.01 8.12
CA THR A 105 -1.40 27.24 6.74
C THR A 105 -1.70 28.70 6.40
N TYR A 106 -1.78 29.57 7.41
CA TYR A 106 -2.11 30.98 7.26
C TYR A 106 -1.20 31.85 8.12
N ILE A 107 -0.41 32.71 7.49
CA ILE A 107 0.38 33.75 8.17
C ILE A 107 -0.36 35.09 8.02
N ASN A 108 -0.70 35.45 6.78
CA ASN A 108 -1.43 36.69 6.47
C ASN A 108 -2.18 36.56 5.14
N LYS A 109 -2.73 37.66 4.61
CA LYS A 109 -3.55 37.64 3.38
C LYS A 109 -2.75 37.23 2.13
N SER A 110 -1.45 37.52 2.08
CA SER A 110 -0.55 37.17 0.97
C SER A 110 0.14 35.82 1.19
N LEU A 111 0.42 35.44 2.43
CA LEU A 111 1.09 34.18 2.80
C LEU A 111 0.09 33.21 3.43
N ARG A 112 -0.58 32.43 2.57
CA ARG A 112 -1.50 31.35 2.97
C ARG A 112 -1.57 30.26 1.89
N ALA A 113 -1.76 29.02 2.32
CA ALA A 113 -1.89 27.88 1.43
C ALA A 113 -2.81 26.80 2.05
N ARG A 114 -2.98 25.65 1.38
CA ARG A 114 -3.76 24.53 1.94
C ARG A 114 -2.93 23.64 2.87
N SER A 115 -1.62 23.79 2.89
CA SER A 115 -0.72 23.06 3.77
C SER A 115 0.54 23.88 4.03
N PHE A 116 1.27 23.55 5.09
CA PHE A 116 2.54 24.20 5.37
C PHE A 116 3.58 23.89 4.29
N VAL A 117 3.58 22.65 3.77
CA VAL A 117 4.43 22.28 2.63
C VAL A 117 4.18 23.17 1.43
N GLN A 118 2.92 23.36 1.06
CA GLN A 118 2.58 24.25 -0.06
C GLN A 118 3.03 25.69 0.22
N LEU A 119 2.81 26.18 1.45
CA LEU A 119 3.20 27.53 1.85
C LEU A 119 4.71 27.78 1.66
N VAL A 120 5.54 26.86 2.15
CA VAL A 120 7.01 26.93 2.05
C VAL A 120 7.51 26.74 0.62
N THR A 121 6.89 25.86 -0.18
CA THR A 121 7.36 25.62 -1.56
C THR A 121 6.95 26.70 -2.56
N GLU A 122 5.84 27.41 -2.31
CA GLU A 122 5.27 28.38 -3.26
C GLU A 122 5.60 29.83 -2.89
N ASN A 123 6.21 30.08 -1.71
CA ASN A 123 6.49 31.42 -1.22
C ASN A 123 7.84 31.47 -0.49
N GLU A 124 8.47 32.63 -0.49
CA GLU A 124 9.52 32.93 0.48
C GLU A 124 8.84 33.20 1.83
N LEU A 125 9.11 32.36 2.83
CA LEU A 125 8.50 32.45 4.16
C LEU A 125 9.55 32.85 5.20
N PRO A 126 9.66 34.15 5.57
CA PRO A 126 10.54 34.58 6.64
C PRO A 126 10.08 34.03 7.98
N TYR A 127 11.01 33.53 8.79
CA TYR A 127 10.70 33.04 10.14
C TYR A 127 10.13 34.15 11.04
N ASP A 128 10.63 35.38 10.90
CA ASP A 128 10.18 36.53 11.71
C ASP A 128 8.76 37.03 11.35
N GLU A 129 8.17 36.56 10.24
CA GLU A 129 6.77 36.84 9.90
C GLU A 129 5.78 35.89 10.59
N LEU A 130 6.25 34.81 11.22
CA LEU A 130 5.41 33.90 11.96
C LEU A 130 4.75 34.60 13.15
N HIS A 131 3.48 34.27 13.39
CA HIS A 131 2.84 34.65 14.65
C HIS A 131 3.48 33.87 15.80
N HIS A 132 3.54 34.45 17.00
CA HIS A 132 4.14 33.81 18.18
C HIS A 132 3.63 32.37 18.44
N PHE A 133 2.35 32.08 18.15
CA PHE A 133 1.79 30.74 18.34
C PHE A 133 2.22 29.71 17.27
N GLN A 134 2.84 30.15 16.18
CA GLN A 134 3.37 29.32 15.09
C GLN A 134 4.84 28.97 15.30
N ASN A 135 5.56 29.73 16.12
CA ASN A 135 6.97 29.49 16.42
C ASN A 135 7.18 28.10 17.03
N GLU A 136 6.44 27.74 18.08
CA GLU A 136 6.59 26.43 18.73
C GLU A 136 6.43 25.25 17.75
N PRO A 137 5.37 25.16 16.93
CA PRO A 137 5.26 24.10 15.92
C PRO A 137 6.38 24.11 14.86
N VAL A 138 6.85 25.27 14.42
CA VAL A 138 7.94 25.37 13.43
C VAL A 138 9.27 24.97 14.06
N ASP A 139 9.55 25.43 15.28
CA ASP A 139 10.74 25.07 16.05
C ASP A 139 10.79 23.57 16.32
N TRP A 140 9.64 22.94 16.53
CA TRP A 140 9.55 21.49 16.62
C TRP A 140 9.91 20.82 15.28
N LEU A 141 9.40 21.30 14.14
CA LEU A 141 9.81 20.77 12.83
C LEU A 141 11.31 20.95 12.57
N ILE A 142 11.91 22.03 13.08
CA ILE A 142 13.34 22.30 13.00
C ILE A 142 14.12 21.33 13.89
N SER A 143 13.71 21.12 15.14
CA SER A 143 14.37 20.19 16.05
C SER A 143 14.32 18.74 15.54
N GLU A 144 13.25 18.39 14.82
CA GLU A 144 13.10 17.10 14.17
C GLU A 144 13.86 16.97 12.83
N GLY A 145 14.52 18.04 12.37
CA GLY A 145 15.36 18.06 11.17
C GLY A 145 14.57 17.99 9.85
N LEU A 146 13.28 18.34 9.88
CA LEU A 146 12.42 18.41 8.70
C LEU A 146 12.52 19.77 8.00
N VAL A 147 12.75 20.81 8.78
CA VAL A 147 12.78 22.21 8.35
C VAL A 147 14.04 22.88 8.91
N ALA A 148 14.56 23.89 8.21
CA ALA A 148 15.62 24.75 8.69
C ALA A 148 15.27 26.21 8.39
N VAL A 149 16.01 27.12 9.01
CA VAL A 149 16.01 28.54 8.65
C VAL A 149 17.33 28.83 7.96
N ASP A 150 17.30 29.11 6.66
CA ASP A 150 18.46 29.59 5.91
C ASP A 150 18.26 31.05 5.52
N SER A 151 19.24 31.90 5.81
CA SER A 151 19.16 33.34 5.50
C SER A 151 17.89 34.04 6.01
N GLY A 152 17.28 33.53 7.09
CA GLY A 152 16.03 34.02 7.66
C GLY A 152 14.75 33.45 7.05
N LEU A 153 14.86 32.63 6.00
CA LEU A 153 13.75 31.96 5.32
C LEU A 153 13.60 30.52 5.79
N ILE A 154 12.36 30.07 5.92
CA ILE A 154 12.02 28.68 6.26
C ILE A 154 12.14 27.81 5.02
N GLU A 155 12.93 26.74 5.10
CA GLU A 155 13.17 25.78 4.02
C GLU A 155 13.14 24.33 4.51
N PHE A 156 12.96 23.37 3.61
CA PHE A 156 13.03 21.95 3.95
C PHE A 156 14.48 21.47 3.99
N SER A 157 14.96 21.05 5.17
CA SER A 157 16.33 20.52 5.33
C SER A 157 16.55 19.23 4.55
N GLN A 158 15.50 18.40 4.48
CA GLN A 158 15.53 17.09 3.82
C GLN A 158 14.25 16.89 3.01
N PRO A 159 14.16 17.46 1.80
CA PRO A 159 12.96 17.39 0.96
C PRO A 159 12.48 15.95 0.71
N THR A 160 13.40 15.00 0.57
CA THR A 160 13.06 13.60 0.34
C THR A 160 12.34 12.95 1.54
N LEU A 161 12.68 13.33 2.79
CA LEU A 161 11.92 12.88 3.97
C LEU A 161 10.48 13.36 3.92
N VAL A 162 10.29 14.62 3.52
CA VAL A 162 8.96 15.23 3.38
C VAL A 162 8.15 14.53 2.29
N LEU A 163 8.78 14.09 1.20
CA LEU A 163 8.11 13.30 0.16
C LEU A 163 7.64 11.94 0.66
N VAL A 164 8.45 11.22 1.45
CA VAL A 164 8.04 9.95 2.06
C VAL A 164 6.88 10.17 3.06
N LEU A 165 6.96 11.22 3.88
CA LEU A 165 5.88 11.59 4.80
C LEU A 165 4.60 11.99 4.07
N ARG A 166 4.71 12.63 2.89
CA ARG A 166 3.57 12.97 2.04
C ARG A 166 2.84 11.71 1.55
N ASP A 167 3.59 10.70 1.11
CA ASP A 167 3.00 9.42 0.69
C ASP A 167 2.26 8.76 1.86
N MET A 168 2.86 8.78 3.06
CA MET A 168 2.22 8.32 4.30
C MET A 168 0.92 9.07 4.60
N TYR A 169 0.89 10.39 4.45
CA TYR A 169 -0.30 11.21 4.71
C TYR A 169 -1.45 10.93 3.75
N HIS A 170 -1.17 10.78 2.45
CA HIS A 170 -2.23 10.61 1.45
C HIS A 170 -2.72 9.18 1.29
N HIS A 171 -1.90 8.19 1.65
CA HIS A 171 -2.19 6.78 1.39
C HIS A 171 -2.24 5.90 2.65
N GLU A 172 -1.96 6.47 3.82
CA GLU A 172 -1.87 5.77 5.12
C GLU A 172 -0.79 4.68 5.18
N ALA A 173 -0.03 4.50 4.09
CA ALA A 173 1.10 3.60 3.93
C ALA A 173 1.95 4.05 2.74
N ALA A 174 3.27 3.88 2.83
CA ALA A 174 4.20 4.23 1.77
C ALA A 174 4.76 2.97 1.09
N PRO A 175 4.82 2.91 -0.26
CA PRO A 175 5.21 1.72 -1.01
C PRO A 175 6.74 1.60 -1.12
N PHE A 176 7.41 1.21 -0.03
CA PHE A 176 8.88 1.13 0.05
C PHE A 176 9.51 0.32 -1.09
N GLY A 177 8.87 -0.77 -1.54
CA GLY A 177 9.37 -1.58 -2.66
C GLY A 177 9.45 -0.86 -4.02
N HIS A 178 8.88 0.34 -4.15
CA HIS A 178 8.92 1.19 -5.34
C HIS A 178 9.84 2.40 -5.21
N TYR A 179 10.48 2.59 -4.05
CA TYR A 179 11.34 3.73 -3.81
C TYR A 179 12.68 3.61 -4.54
N GLY A 180 13.16 4.76 -5.03
CA GLY A 180 14.51 4.91 -5.52
C GLY A 180 15.51 4.99 -4.37
N THR A 181 16.79 5.15 -4.69
CA THR A 181 17.87 5.15 -3.69
C THR A 181 17.67 6.22 -2.62
N ASP A 182 17.32 7.44 -3.01
CA ASP A 182 17.18 8.57 -2.10
C ASP A 182 15.93 8.43 -1.22
N GLU A 183 14.80 8.02 -1.81
CA GLU A 183 13.55 7.79 -1.05
C GLU A 183 13.68 6.62 -0.10
N SER A 184 14.38 5.54 -0.49
CA SER A 184 14.68 4.42 0.41
C SER A 184 15.56 4.84 1.57
N ALA A 185 16.59 5.67 1.34
CA ALA A 185 17.45 6.18 2.40
C ALA A 185 16.67 7.07 3.37
N ALA A 186 15.82 7.97 2.86
CA ALA A 186 14.94 8.82 3.66
C ALA A 186 13.95 7.98 4.48
N ALA A 187 13.31 6.98 3.87
CA ALA A 187 12.42 6.06 4.56
C ALA A 187 13.11 5.30 5.70
N LEU A 188 14.32 4.79 5.47
CA LEU A 188 15.10 4.10 6.49
C LEU A 188 15.46 5.04 7.65
N ALA A 189 15.79 6.30 7.38
CA ALA A 189 16.04 7.28 8.43
C ALA A 189 14.80 7.49 9.33
N LEU A 190 13.60 7.50 8.76
CA LEU A 190 12.34 7.57 9.52
C LEU A 190 12.06 6.29 10.33
N VAL A 191 12.47 5.12 9.83
CA VAL A 191 12.38 3.86 10.56
C VAL A 191 13.37 3.85 11.74
N ASP A 192 14.61 4.28 11.52
CA ASP A 192 15.66 4.36 12.55
C ASP A 192 15.29 5.38 13.64
N LYS A 193 14.63 6.47 13.25
CA LYS A 193 14.04 7.46 14.17
C LYS A 193 12.84 6.91 14.95
N GLY A 194 12.32 5.73 14.58
CA GLY A 194 11.19 5.08 15.23
C GLY A 194 9.82 5.65 14.81
N TRP A 195 9.75 6.46 13.75
CA TRP A 195 8.50 7.05 13.26
C TRP A 195 7.70 6.06 12.41
N LEU A 196 8.41 5.24 11.63
CA LEU A 196 7.83 4.26 10.73
C LEU A 196 8.28 2.83 11.07
N THR A 197 7.53 1.85 10.59
CA THR A 197 7.90 0.43 10.63
C THR A 197 7.47 -0.26 9.34
N PHE A 198 8.13 -1.35 8.99
CA PHE A 198 7.79 -2.15 7.81
C PHE A 198 6.54 -3.03 8.02
N SER A 199 5.90 -3.37 6.90
CA SER A 199 4.84 -4.38 6.79
C SER A 199 5.08 -5.26 5.56
N SER A 200 4.81 -6.56 5.71
CA SER A 200 5.05 -7.62 4.72
C SER A 200 3.75 -8.28 4.25
N THR A 201 2.66 -7.51 4.20
CA THR A 201 1.34 -7.96 3.78
C THR A 201 1.07 -7.55 2.33
N LEU A 202 0.27 -8.33 1.59
CA LEU A 202 -0.07 -8.01 0.19
C LEU A 202 -0.77 -6.65 0.08
N LEU A 203 -1.73 -6.44 0.97
CA LEU A 203 -2.57 -5.25 1.10
C LEU A 203 -2.08 -4.38 2.26
N THR A 204 -2.24 -3.07 2.13
CA THR A 204 -2.12 -2.15 3.27
C THR A 204 -3.30 -2.33 4.23
N SER A 205 -3.21 -1.81 5.46
CA SER A 205 -4.33 -1.85 6.41
C SER A 205 -5.59 -1.18 5.85
N ALA A 206 -5.44 -0.04 5.17
CA ALA A 206 -6.55 0.68 4.53
C ALA A 206 -7.17 -0.13 3.38
N GLU A 207 -6.35 -0.77 2.56
CA GLU A 207 -6.82 -1.65 1.48
C GLU A 207 -7.53 -2.89 2.04
N ALA A 208 -7.01 -3.52 3.08
CA ALA A 208 -7.66 -4.65 3.74
C ALA A 208 -9.02 -4.25 4.33
N SER A 209 -9.10 -3.11 5.01
CA SER A 209 -10.35 -2.53 5.50
C SER A 209 -11.34 -2.26 4.37
N TYR A 210 -10.87 -1.80 3.22
CA TYR A 210 -11.70 -1.60 2.03
C TYR A 210 -12.28 -2.91 1.49
N PHE A 211 -11.47 -3.98 1.41
CA PHE A 211 -11.96 -5.31 1.04
C PHE A 211 -12.96 -5.84 2.08
N ASN A 212 -12.65 -5.70 3.37
CA ASN A 212 -13.54 -6.09 4.45
C ASN A 212 -14.87 -5.34 4.39
N PHE A 213 -14.88 -4.02 4.16
CA PHE A 213 -16.11 -3.24 4.03
C PHE A 213 -17.06 -3.80 2.96
N TYR A 214 -16.55 -4.18 1.79
CA TYR A 214 -17.40 -4.72 0.72
C TYR A 214 -17.80 -6.18 0.93
N LEU A 215 -16.88 -7.00 1.43
CA LEU A 215 -17.05 -8.45 1.47
C LEU A 215 -17.68 -8.92 2.79
N ASN A 216 -17.24 -8.35 3.91
CA ASN A 216 -17.55 -8.81 5.26
C ASN A 216 -18.32 -7.74 6.07
N LYS A 217 -18.88 -8.13 7.22
CA LYS A 217 -19.40 -7.22 8.25
C LYS A 217 -18.49 -7.14 9.48
N SER A 218 -17.22 -7.51 9.35
CA SER A 218 -16.31 -7.65 10.50
C SER A 218 -15.96 -6.32 11.16
N GLU A 219 -15.80 -5.25 10.38
CA GLU A 219 -15.27 -3.96 10.86
C GLU A 219 -16.26 -2.80 10.65
N PHE A 220 -17.10 -2.88 9.62
CA PHE A 220 -18.01 -1.81 9.22
C PHE A 220 -19.36 -2.35 8.74
N SER A 221 -20.39 -1.51 8.80
CA SER A 221 -21.72 -1.79 8.23
C SER A 221 -21.71 -1.64 6.71
N GLY A 222 -21.17 -2.64 6.00
CA GLY A 222 -21.03 -2.63 4.54
C GLY A 222 -22.00 -3.55 3.77
N PRO A 223 -21.86 -3.64 2.43
CA PRO A 223 -22.72 -4.42 1.55
C PRO A 223 -22.78 -5.93 1.82
N ASP A 224 -21.76 -6.47 2.51
CA ASP A 224 -21.71 -7.86 2.99
C ASP A 224 -21.83 -8.89 1.86
N LEU A 225 -21.12 -8.62 0.76
CA LEU A 225 -21.26 -9.37 -0.49
C LEU A 225 -20.86 -10.84 -0.31
N ARG A 226 -19.87 -11.14 0.55
CA ARG A 226 -19.48 -12.52 0.84
C ARG A 226 -20.62 -13.27 1.51
N ASN A 227 -21.17 -12.77 2.60
CA ASN A 227 -22.27 -13.47 3.28
C ASN A 227 -23.51 -13.57 2.39
N ARG A 228 -23.80 -12.55 1.59
CA ARG A 228 -24.95 -12.53 0.68
C ARG A 228 -24.85 -13.56 -0.45
N TYR A 229 -23.68 -13.69 -1.06
CA TYR A 229 -23.51 -14.51 -2.26
C TYR A 229 -22.81 -15.85 -1.99
N ALA A 230 -21.83 -15.91 -1.10
CA ALA A 230 -21.16 -17.17 -0.73
C ALA A 230 -21.99 -18.03 0.23
N HIS A 231 -22.74 -17.41 1.15
CA HIS A 231 -23.53 -18.14 2.16
C HIS A 231 -25.05 -18.09 1.92
N GLY A 232 -25.51 -17.46 0.83
CA GLY A 232 -26.88 -17.56 0.33
C GLY A 232 -27.96 -16.91 1.19
N THR A 233 -27.59 -16.14 2.21
CA THR A 233 -28.52 -15.69 3.27
C THR A 233 -29.50 -14.59 2.84
N ASN A 234 -29.25 -13.85 1.74
CA ASN A 234 -29.99 -12.60 1.47
C ASN A 234 -30.14 -12.20 -0.02
N ALA A 235 -29.89 -13.10 -0.97
CA ALA A 235 -29.97 -12.75 -2.40
C ALA A 235 -31.36 -13.10 -2.97
N ASN A 236 -32.31 -12.14 -2.98
CA ASN A 236 -33.57 -12.29 -3.71
C ASN A 236 -33.26 -12.47 -5.22
N PRO A 237 -33.56 -13.64 -5.84
CA PRO A 237 -33.22 -13.90 -7.24
C PRO A 237 -33.81 -12.90 -8.23
N GLY A 238 -34.92 -12.25 -7.89
CA GLY A 238 -35.57 -11.24 -8.73
C GLY A 238 -34.88 -9.86 -8.72
N ALA A 239 -33.90 -9.63 -7.85
CA ALA A 239 -33.23 -8.33 -7.69
C ALA A 239 -32.11 -8.12 -8.72
N LEU A 240 -32.45 -8.22 -10.02
CA LEU A 240 -31.48 -8.22 -11.12
C LEU A 240 -30.52 -7.03 -11.12
N ALA A 241 -31.03 -5.81 -10.87
CA ALA A 241 -30.20 -4.60 -10.81
C ALA A 241 -29.18 -4.65 -9.66
N ALA A 242 -29.59 -5.13 -8.49
CA ALA A 242 -28.71 -5.26 -7.33
C ALA A 242 -27.61 -6.31 -7.56
N HIS A 243 -27.93 -7.43 -8.21
CA HIS A 243 -26.94 -8.42 -8.60
C HIS A 243 -25.94 -7.89 -9.62
N ARG A 244 -26.41 -7.10 -10.61
CA ARG A 244 -25.51 -6.45 -11.56
C ARG A 244 -24.55 -5.48 -10.87
N GLN A 245 -25.04 -4.65 -9.95
CA GLN A 245 -24.21 -3.73 -9.19
C GLN A 245 -23.18 -4.47 -8.33
N ALA A 246 -23.62 -5.51 -7.60
CA ALA A 246 -22.74 -6.35 -6.81
C ALA A 246 -21.64 -7.01 -7.66
N TYR A 247 -21.99 -7.51 -8.86
CA TYR A 247 -21.03 -8.13 -9.76
C TYR A 247 -19.94 -7.15 -10.21
N VAL A 248 -20.30 -5.90 -10.53
CA VAL A 248 -19.33 -4.85 -10.89
C VAL A 248 -18.39 -4.52 -9.71
N LEU A 249 -18.93 -4.46 -8.49
CA LEU A 249 -18.11 -4.24 -7.29
C LEU A 249 -17.14 -5.40 -7.04
N LEU A 250 -17.60 -6.64 -7.16
CA LEU A 250 -16.75 -7.83 -7.02
C LEU A 250 -15.66 -7.89 -8.11
N LEU A 251 -16.00 -7.54 -9.35
CA LEU A 251 -15.02 -7.44 -10.44
C LEU A 251 -13.94 -6.39 -10.13
N ARG A 252 -14.32 -5.22 -9.60
CA ARG A 252 -13.36 -4.19 -9.19
C ARG A 252 -12.40 -4.70 -8.12
N LEU A 253 -12.91 -5.40 -7.11
CA LEU A 253 -12.07 -6.00 -6.06
C LEU A 253 -11.12 -7.07 -6.62
N LEU A 254 -11.62 -7.94 -7.49
CA LEU A 254 -10.81 -8.98 -8.13
C LEU A 254 -9.70 -8.39 -9.00
N VAL A 255 -10.00 -7.34 -9.79
CA VAL A 255 -8.98 -6.61 -10.58
C VAL A 255 -7.95 -5.97 -9.66
N SER A 256 -8.39 -5.34 -8.57
CA SER A 256 -7.49 -4.75 -7.57
C SER A 256 -6.55 -5.81 -6.98
N LEU A 257 -7.09 -6.96 -6.55
CA LEU A 257 -6.30 -8.07 -6.02
C LEU A 257 -5.26 -8.58 -7.03
N ALA A 258 -5.65 -8.76 -8.30
CA ALA A 258 -4.72 -9.19 -9.34
C ALA A 258 -3.59 -8.18 -9.58
N LEU A 259 -3.89 -6.88 -9.55
CA LEU A 259 -2.87 -5.82 -9.65
C LEU A 259 -1.92 -5.84 -8.46
N LYS A 260 -2.43 -6.04 -7.24
CA LYS A 260 -1.58 -6.14 -6.04
C LYS A 260 -0.67 -7.35 -6.09
N ILE A 261 -1.17 -8.51 -6.55
CA ILE A 261 -0.37 -9.73 -6.73
C ILE A 261 0.72 -9.51 -7.78
N ARG A 262 0.36 -8.93 -8.93
CA ARG A 262 1.33 -8.62 -9.99
C ARG A 262 2.45 -7.72 -9.47
N ASP A 263 2.08 -6.63 -8.80
CA ASP A 263 3.01 -5.67 -8.21
C ASP A 263 3.99 -6.34 -7.25
N ASP A 264 3.47 -7.22 -6.39
CA ASP A 264 4.24 -8.00 -5.42
C ASP A 264 5.35 -8.85 -6.09
N PHE A 265 4.97 -9.59 -7.16
CA PHE A 265 5.92 -10.35 -7.95
C PHE A 265 6.96 -9.48 -8.65
N GLN A 266 6.55 -8.33 -9.20
CA GLN A 266 7.47 -7.43 -9.90
C GLN A 266 8.55 -6.89 -8.96
N ILE A 267 8.18 -6.46 -7.76
CA ILE A 267 9.13 -6.00 -6.74
C ILE A 267 10.03 -7.14 -6.28
N SER A 268 9.47 -8.32 -6.00
CA SER A 268 10.23 -9.49 -5.56
C SER A 268 11.33 -9.89 -6.58
N LEU A 269 10.99 -9.88 -7.87
CA LEU A 269 11.94 -10.15 -8.96
C LEU A 269 13.02 -9.06 -9.09
N ALA A 270 12.63 -7.79 -8.94
CA ALA A 270 13.59 -6.68 -8.97
C ALA A 270 14.61 -6.77 -7.81
N ASN A 271 14.14 -7.12 -6.61
CA ASN A 271 14.99 -7.32 -5.43
C ASN A 271 15.96 -8.51 -5.59
N CYS A 272 15.52 -9.60 -6.22
CA CYS A 272 16.40 -10.73 -6.54
C CYS A 272 17.48 -10.32 -7.55
N SER A 273 17.12 -9.53 -8.56
CA SER A 273 18.03 -9.08 -9.62
C SER A 273 19.09 -8.10 -9.11
N SER A 274 18.72 -7.19 -8.21
CA SER A 274 19.65 -6.26 -7.57
C SER A 274 20.62 -7.00 -6.64
N ALA A 275 20.14 -7.96 -5.85
CA ALA A 275 20.98 -8.80 -5.00
C ALA A 275 21.99 -9.65 -5.81
N PHE A 276 21.57 -10.18 -6.96
CA PHE A 276 22.46 -10.91 -7.87
C PHE A 276 23.56 -10.02 -8.47
N THR A 277 23.19 -8.79 -8.89
CA THR A 277 24.14 -7.82 -9.48
C THR A 277 25.19 -7.34 -8.46
N VAL A 278 24.80 -7.14 -7.20
CA VAL A 278 25.72 -6.80 -6.10
C VAL A 278 26.68 -7.96 -5.80
N ARG A 279 26.19 -9.21 -5.82
CA ARG A 279 27.05 -10.40 -5.62
C ARG A 279 28.04 -10.61 -6.77
N GLU A 280 27.63 -10.38 -8.02
CA GLU A 280 28.55 -10.46 -9.16
C GLU A 280 29.62 -9.37 -9.16
N SER A 281 29.25 -8.13 -8.85
CA SER A 281 30.21 -7.02 -8.78
C SER A 281 31.22 -7.18 -7.63
N ALA A 282 30.77 -7.68 -6.47
CA ALA A 282 31.66 -8.06 -5.37
C ALA A 282 32.60 -9.21 -5.75
N SER A 283 32.10 -10.24 -6.44
CA SER A 283 32.91 -11.37 -6.94
C SER A 283 33.94 -10.94 -8.00
N ARG A 284 33.58 -10.00 -8.89
CA ARG A 284 34.51 -9.41 -9.87
C ARG A 284 35.59 -8.55 -9.21
N ARG A 285 35.24 -7.74 -8.19
CA ARG A 285 36.23 -6.99 -7.38
C ARG A 285 37.20 -7.90 -6.64
N TRP A 286 36.72 -9.03 -6.13
CA TRP A 286 37.57 -10.02 -5.45
C TRP A 286 38.53 -10.73 -6.43
N LYS A 287 38.12 -10.91 -7.68
CA LYS A 287 38.97 -11.49 -8.74
C LYS A 287 39.91 -10.47 -9.42
N SER A 288 39.62 -9.16 -9.35
CA SER A 288 40.44 -8.13 -10.01
C SER A 288 41.54 -7.52 -9.13
N GLY A 289 41.62 -7.87 -7.83
CA GLY A 289 42.72 -7.44 -6.95
C GLY A 289 42.86 -5.93 -6.75
N THR A 290 41.84 -5.16 -7.11
CA THR A 290 41.81 -3.70 -6.94
C THR A 290 40.98 -3.35 -5.71
N TYR A 291 41.67 -3.09 -4.60
CA TYR A 291 41.13 -2.37 -3.46
C TYR A 291 41.22 -0.86 -3.70
#